data_AF-A0A6A6JUW6-F1
#
_entry.id   AF-A0A6A6JUW6-F1
#
_cell.length_a   1.000
_cell.length_b   1.000
_cell.length_c   1.000
_cell.angle_alpha   90.00
_cell.angle_beta   90.00
_cell.angle_gamma   90.00
#
_symmetry.space_group_name_H-M   'P 1'
#
loop_
_entity.id
_entity.type
_entity.pdbx_description
1 polymer ?
#
loop_
_entity_poly.entity_id
_entity_poly.type
_entity_poly.pdbx_seq_one_letter_code
_entity_poly.pdbx_strand_id
1 'polypeptide(L)'
;MALSYKSYDYSPPRSANSSPQNGYLTPLTQDSSPPARYSNIKPVIMASLPDIPDNLTQDLVDADPALKRFQQDLLVLTSFKDNETLHWRPSWFPQGEFATKWWGLQNPPDVVTEWLPAPLYGPQVYTRRMRRPGDPEPLYIKTWEQWREYCGVAGVPEDFLNQRMVELLRLGLPRDARGVHCASGNDSWYPEPNPQGSTSYLLDPSTYGLLPKKFWCIDKGHVIAVHPSGALHVDHIDAFCHDRRQWTRLNGRGEYVADQRYGSHLPMGPKLEGMARKWAWLPWTREQEVSCEPFKLRIKLKGAASGSDGVGNRIYGSDGEGDGRG
;
A
#
# COMPACT_ATOMS: atom_id res chain seq x y z
N MET A 1 14.18 -6.68 44.92
CA MET A 1 13.32 -7.66 44.23
C MET A 1 13.96 -7.96 42.88
N ALA A 2 14.50 -9.15 42.69
CA ALA A 2 15.16 -9.55 41.44
C ALA A 2 14.11 -10.16 40.49
N LEU A 3 13.97 -9.60 39.30
CA LEU A 3 13.08 -10.11 38.26
C LEU A 3 13.81 -11.23 37.49
N SER A 4 13.30 -12.45 37.67
CA SER A 4 13.73 -13.65 36.94
C SER A 4 13.22 -13.58 35.50
N TYR A 5 14.13 -13.47 34.54
CA TYR A 5 13.82 -13.53 33.11
C TYR A 5 13.68 -15.00 32.69
N LYS A 6 12.45 -15.42 32.35
CA LYS A 6 12.22 -16.68 31.64
C LYS A 6 12.57 -16.48 30.17
N SER A 7 13.61 -17.17 29.72
CA SER A 7 13.90 -17.38 28.30
C SER A 7 12.77 -18.20 27.68
N TYR A 8 12.09 -17.65 26.68
CA TYR A 8 11.15 -18.41 25.85
C TYR A 8 11.89 -18.88 24.60
N ASP A 9 12.06 -20.19 24.46
CA ASP A 9 12.53 -20.81 23.21
C ASP A 9 11.49 -20.57 22.12
N TYR A 10 11.81 -19.68 21.19
CA TYR A 10 10.99 -19.41 20.01
C TYR A 10 11.35 -20.44 18.93
N SER A 11 10.64 -21.58 18.91
CA SER A 11 10.66 -22.47 17.75
C SER A 11 9.74 -21.91 16.66
N PRO A 12 10.20 -21.74 15.41
CA PRO A 12 9.33 -21.28 14.32
C PRO A 12 8.17 -22.28 14.10
N PRO A 13 6.98 -21.81 13.70
CA PRO A 13 5.84 -22.69 13.45
C PRO A 13 6.21 -23.69 12.36
N ARG A 14 6.27 -24.98 12.73
CA ARG A 14 6.30 -26.06 11.76
C ARG A 14 5.00 -26.02 10.98
N SER A 15 5.10 -25.77 9.68
CA SER A 15 4.03 -26.02 8.72
C SER A 15 3.50 -27.43 8.93
N ALA A 16 2.23 -27.55 9.32
CA ALA A 16 1.57 -28.84 9.42
C ALA A 16 1.59 -29.49 8.03
N ASN A 17 2.20 -30.67 7.92
CA ASN A 17 2.05 -31.55 6.77
C ASN A 17 0.60 -32.03 6.72
N SER A 18 -0.27 -31.26 6.07
CA SER A 18 -1.57 -31.74 5.63
C SER A 18 -1.36 -32.56 4.36
N SER A 19 -0.95 -33.82 4.53
CA SER A 19 -1.09 -34.84 3.50
C SER A 19 -2.59 -35.02 3.21
N PRO A 20 -3.05 -34.98 1.95
CA PRO A 20 -4.45 -35.29 1.65
C PRO A 20 -4.71 -36.76 1.95
N GLN A 21 -5.70 -37.02 2.82
CA GLN A 21 -6.25 -38.35 3.01
C GLN A 21 -6.94 -38.79 1.72
N ASN A 22 -6.60 -40.01 1.27
CA ASN A 22 -7.19 -40.71 0.14
C ASN A 22 -8.72 -40.77 0.27
N GLY A 23 -9.41 -39.87 -0.43
CA GLY A 23 -10.80 -40.06 -0.83
C GLY A 23 -10.82 -40.82 -2.16
N TYR A 24 -11.52 -41.95 -2.20
CA TYR A 24 -11.74 -42.75 -3.40
C TYR A 24 -12.32 -41.87 -4.52
N LEU A 25 -11.50 -41.61 -5.56
CA LEU A 25 -11.93 -40.93 -6.77
C LEU A 25 -12.58 -41.94 -7.72
N THR A 26 -13.81 -41.63 -8.11
CA THR A 26 -14.50 -42.21 -9.27
C THR A 26 -13.70 -41.87 -10.54
N PRO A 27 -13.57 -42.78 -11.53
CA PRO A 27 -12.81 -42.49 -12.75
C PRO A 27 -13.58 -41.48 -13.60
N LEU A 28 -13.14 -40.22 -13.59
CA LEU A 28 -13.51 -39.24 -14.60
C LEU A 28 -12.68 -39.52 -15.85
N THR A 29 -13.36 -39.78 -16.95
CA THR A 29 -12.83 -39.99 -18.29
C THR A 29 -11.93 -38.81 -18.67
N GLN A 30 -10.63 -39.05 -18.81
CA GLN A 30 -9.66 -38.06 -19.29
C GLN A 30 -9.90 -37.78 -20.77
N ASP A 31 -10.57 -36.67 -21.06
CA ASP A 31 -10.62 -36.13 -22.41
C ASP A 31 -9.23 -35.54 -22.75
N SER A 32 -8.54 -36.20 -23.67
CA SER A 32 -7.14 -35.97 -24.02
C SER A 32 -7.02 -34.87 -25.07
N SER A 33 -7.60 -33.70 -24.80
CA SER A 33 -7.44 -32.53 -25.67
C SER A 33 -6.25 -31.69 -25.17
N PRO A 34 -5.26 -31.37 -26.03
CA PRO A 34 -4.16 -30.50 -25.65
C PRO A 34 -4.72 -29.13 -25.23
N PRO A 35 -4.20 -28.50 -24.15
CA PRO A 35 -4.68 -27.22 -23.70
C PRO A 35 -4.56 -26.22 -24.86
N ALA A 36 -5.70 -25.62 -25.22
CA ALA A 36 -5.77 -24.62 -26.27
C ALA A 36 -4.76 -23.51 -25.96
N ARG A 37 -3.76 -23.32 -26.84
CA ARG A 37 -2.82 -22.20 -26.76
C ARG A 37 -3.64 -20.90 -26.74
N TYR A 38 -3.37 -20.03 -25.77
CA TYR A 38 -4.03 -18.74 -25.55
C TYR A 38 -3.73 -17.71 -26.67
N SER A 39 -3.97 -18.04 -27.94
CA SER A 39 -3.51 -17.24 -29.09
C SER A 39 -4.48 -16.13 -29.53
N ASN A 40 -5.42 -15.69 -28.68
CA ASN A 40 -6.42 -14.67 -29.07
C ASN A 40 -6.70 -13.60 -27.99
N ILE A 41 -5.69 -13.21 -27.20
CA ILE A 41 -5.82 -12.05 -26.31
C ILE A 41 -5.62 -10.79 -27.16
N LYS A 42 -6.67 -9.98 -27.32
CA LYS A 42 -6.59 -8.66 -27.97
C LYS A 42 -5.50 -7.83 -27.28
N PRO A 43 -4.67 -7.07 -28.02
CA PRO A 43 -3.63 -6.25 -27.42
C PRO A 43 -4.28 -5.25 -26.46
N VAL A 44 -4.04 -5.46 -25.17
CA VAL A 44 -4.45 -4.53 -24.11
C VAL A 44 -3.61 -3.28 -24.29
N ILE A 45 -4.26 -2.11 -24.39
CA ILE A 45 -3.57 -0.82 -24.41
C ILE A 45 -2.88 -0.68 -23.04
N MET A 46 -1.59 -1.01 -22.98
CA MET A 46 -0.78 -0.77 -21.81
C MET A 46 -0.47 0.72 -21.75
N ALA A 47 -0.67 1.34 -20.58
CA ALA A 47 -0.05 2.63 -20.33
C ALA A 47 1.46 2.45 -20.51
N SER A 48 2.09 3.33 -21.29
CA SER A 48 3.54 3.28 -21.50
C SER A 48 4.23 3.40 -20.14
N LEU A 49 5.10 2.43 -19.82
CA LEU A 49 5.97 2.52 -18.65
C LEU A 49 6.81 3.80 -18.72
N PRO A 50 7.01 4.53 -17.60
CA PRO A 50 7.96 5.64 -17.57
C PRO A 50 9.35 5.16 -17.95
N ASP A 51 10.09 5.97 -18.71
CA ASP A 51 11.50 5.67 -19.00
C ASP A 51 12.36 5.91 -17.75
N ILE A 52 13.26 4.96 -17.44
CA ILE A 52 14.07 4.98 -16.22
C ILE A 52 15.51 5.38 -16.58
N PRO A 53 15.94 6.63 -16.46
CA PRO A 53 17.25 7.06 -16.97
C PRO A 53 18.42 6.22 -16.39
N ASP A 54 19.45 5.96 -17.20
CA ASP A 54 20.59 5.10 -16.79
C ASP A 54 21.37 5.68 -15.59
N ASN A 55 21.51 7.00 -15.52
CA ASN A 55 22.17 7.70 -14.41
C ASN A 55 21.14 8.14 -13.36
N LEU A 56 20.38 7.18 -12.85
CA LEU A 56 19.27 7.44 -11.95
C LEU A 56 19.74 8.06 -10.61
N THR A 57 19.16 9.20 -10.24
CA THR A 57 19.35 9.87 -8.94
C THR A 57 18.00 10.20 -8.31
N GLN A 58 17.97 10.36 -6.98
CA GLN A 58 16.70 10.63 -6.29
C GLN A 58 16.12 12.00 -6.71
N ASP A 59 16.97 12.98 -6.99
CA ASP A 59 16.54 14.29 -7.50
C ASP A 59 15.82 14.19 -8.87
N LEU A 60 16.29 13.30 -9.76
CA LEU A 60 15.63 13.04 -11.04
C LEU A 60 14.25 12.40 -10.82
N VAL A 61 14.14 11.47 -9.87
CA VAL A 61 12.86 10.86 -9.51
C VAL A 61 11.91 11.89 -8.94
N ASP A 62 12.38 12.76 -8.03
CA ASP A 62 11.54 13.79 -7.41
C ASP A 62 11.10 14.89 -8.39
N ALA A 63 11.90 15.15 -9.43
CA ALA A 63 11.56 16.10 -10.49
C ALA A 63 10.52 15.58 -11.49
N ASP A 64 10.37 14.26 -11.65
CA ASP A 64 9.39 13.62 -12.54
C ASP A 64 8.27 12.92 -11.75
N PRO A 65 7.05 13.50 -11.70
CA PRO A 65 5.92 12.92 -10.98
C PRO A 65 5.53 11.50 -11.43
N ALA A 66 5.71 11.17 -12.72
CA ALA A 66 5.36 9.85 -13.24
C ALA A 66 6.38 8.80 -12.77
N LEU A 67 7.68 9.13 -12.84
CA LEU A 67 8.74 8.27 -12.34
C LEU A 67 8.67 8.10 -10.82
N LYS A 68 8.35 9.16 -10.08
CA LYS A 68 8.10 9.11 -8.64
C LYS A 68 6.94 8.18 -8.29
N ARG A 69 5.81 8.31 -8.99
CA ARG A 69 4.66 7.43 -8.77
C ARG A 69 5.00 5.98 -9.08
N PHE A 70 5.74 5.75 -10.16
CA PHE A 70 6.19 4.42 -10.53
C PHE A 70 7.14 3.82 -9.48
N GLN A 71 8.06 4.60 -8.92
CA GLN A 71 8.89 4.18 -7.78
C GLN A 71 8.04 3.81 -6.55
N GLN A 72 7.03 4.62 -6.21
CA GLN A 72 6.11 4.31 -5.11
C GLN A 72 5.35 3.01 -5.33
N ASP A 73 4.82 2.78 -6.55
CA ASP A 73 4.13 1.54 -6.90
C ASP A 73 5.04 0.32 -6.70
N LEU A 74 6.31 0.41 -7.14
CA LEU A 74 7.30 -0.63 -6.92
C LEU A 74 7.56 -0.86 -5.43
N LEU A 75 7.71 0.21 -4.63
CA LEU A 75 7.92 0.12 -3.18
C LEU A 75 6.73 -0.56 -2.48
N VAL A 76 5.50 -0.21 -2.86
CA VAL A 76 4.29 -0.85 -2.33
C VAL A 76 4.27 -2.33 -2.69
N LEU A 77 4.41 -2.68 -3.98
CA LEU A 77 4.34 -4.07 -4.45
C LEU A 77 5.46 -4.95 -3.87
N THR A 78 6.62 -4.39 -3.56
CA THR A 78 7.75 -5.15 -3.01
C THR A 78 7.83 -5.14 -1.49
N SER A 79 6.97 -4.35 -0.83
CA SER A 79 6.90 -4.28 0.64
C SER A 79 6.40 -5.56 1.30
N PHE A 80 5.76 -6.43 0.51
CA PHE A 80 5.19 -7.70 0.94
C PHE A 80 6.14 -8.87 0.70
N LYS A 81 5.91 -9.95 1.44
CA LYS A 81 6.55 -11.24 1.17
C LYS A 81 6.00 -11.81 -0.16
N ASP A 82 6.80 -12.64 -0.81
CA ASP A 82 6.33 -13.41 -1.96
C ASP A 82 5.13 -14.30 -1.61
N ASN A 83 4.26 -14.50 -2.59
CA ASN A 83 2.98 -15.21 -2.53
C ASN A 83 1.84 -14.47 -1.84
N GLU A 84 2.02 -13.21 -1.48
CA GLU A 84 0.94 -12.41 -0.93
C GLU A 84 -0.09 -12.07 -2.00
N THR A 85 -1.35 -12.39 -1.73
CA THR A 85 -2.44 -12.16 -2.66
C THR A 85 -2.94 -10.71 -2.55
N LEU A 86 -3.00 -10.02 -3.68
CA LEU A 86 -3.40 -8.63 -3.82
C LEU A 86 -4.63 -8.47 -4.73
N HIS A 87 -5.40 -7.44 -4.43
CA HIS A 87 -6.50 -6.88 -5.23
C HIS A 87 -6.05 -5.68 -6.04
N TRP A 88 -5.24 -4.81 -5.43
CA TRP A 88 -4.83 -3.58 -6.09
C TRP A 88 -3.80 -3.87 -7.17
N ARG A 89 -3.90 -3.12 -8.27
CA ARG A 89 -2.96 -3.14 -9.38
C ARG A 89 -2.63 -1.71 -9.79
N PRO A 90 -1.35 -1.37 -10.00
CA PRO A 90 -0.99 -0.11 -10.61
C PRO A 90 -1.59 0.02 -12.02
N SER A 91 -1.87 1.24 -12.46
CA SER A 91 -2.48 1.50 -13.78
C SER A 91 -1.62 1.08 -14.97
N TRP A 92 -0.30 0.96 -14.78
CA TRP A 92 0.66 0.49 -15.78
C TRP A 92 0.72 -1.04 -15.92
N PHE A 93 0.07 -1.79 -15.02
CA PHE A 93 -0.16 -3.21 -15.25
C PHE A 93 -1.27 -3.42 -16.30
N PRO A 94 -1.29 -4.57 -16.99
CA PRO A 94 -2.45 -5.00 -17.76
C PRO A 94 -3.73 -4.95 -16.90
N GLN A 95 -4.69 -4.10 -17.28
CA GLN A 95 -5.95 -3.95 -16.55
C GLN A 95 -6.94 -5.03 -16.99
N GLY A 96 -7.56 -4.88 -18.17
CA GLY A 96 -8.41 -5.89 -18.82
C GLY A 96 -9.22 -6.78 -17.87
N GLU A 97 -9.12 -8.09 -18.05
CA GLU A 97 -9.74 -9.09 -17.17
C GLU A 97 -9.00 -9.30 -15.83
N PHE A 98 -7.81 -8.70 -15.66
CA PHE A 98 -6.96 -8.89 -14.50
C PHE A 98 -7.27 -7.91 -13.35
N ALA A 99 -7.83 -6.74 -13.67
CA ALA A 99 -8.17 -5.69 -12.70
C ALA A 99 -9.19 -6.15 -11.64
N THR A 100 -9.99 -7.16 -11.95
CA THR A 100 -10.97 -7.75 -11.04
C THR A 100 -10.50 -9.07 -10.41
N LYS A 101 -9.30 -9.56 -10.77
CA LYS A 101 -8.75 -10.83 -10.31
C LYS A 101 -7.66 -10.61 -9.27
N TRP A 102 -7.63 -11.52 -8.32
CA TRP A 102 -6.55 -11.61 -7.36
C TRP A 102 -5.28 -12.10 -8.04
N TRP A 103 -4.14 -11.67 -7.51
CA TRP A 103 -2.84 -12.14 -7.97
C TRP A 103 -1.87 -12.22 -6.82
N GLY A 104 -0.95 -13.17 -6.87
CA GLY A 104 0.14 -13.26 -5.90
C GLY A 104 1.33 -12.46 -6.39
N LEU A 105 2.14 -11.89 -5.49
CA LEU A 105 3.44 -11.33 -5.84
C LEU A 105 4.50 -12.43 -5.94
N GLN A 106 4.94 -12.76 -7.15
CA GLN A 106 6.07 -13.67 -7.38
C GLN A 106 7.29 -12.90 -7.87
N ASN A 107 8.48 -13.44 -7.60
CA ASN A 107 9.73 -12.90 -8.12
C ASN A 107 10.15 -13.60 -9.42
N PRO A 108 10.76 -12.87 -10.37
CA PRO A 108 11.52 -13.49 -11.45
C PRO A 108 12.74 -14.25 -10.86
N PRO A 109 13.33 -15.19 -11.61
CA PRO A 109 14.36 -16.11 -11.10
C PRO A 109 15.59 -15.37 -10.52
N ASP A 110 15.96 -14.23 -11.10
CA ASP A 110 17.14 -13.45 -10.73
C ASP A 110 16.86 -12.39 -9.66
N VAL A 111 15.69 -12.40 -9.03
CA VAL A 111 15.32 -11.46 -7.97
C VAL A 111 15.03 -12.22 -6.68
N VAL A 112 15.49 -11.65 -5.56
CA VAL A 112 15.27 -12.21 -4.22
C VAL A 112 14.58 -11.20 -3.32
N THR A 113 13.79 -11.74 -2.40
CA THR A 113 13.16 -11.01 -1.31
C THR A 113 14.16 -10.74 -0.19
N GLU A 114 14.30 -9.47 0.19
CA GLU A 114 15.20 -9.01 1.25
C GLU A 114 14.38 -8.34 2.35
N TRP A 115 14.75 -8.54 3.62
CA TRP A 115 14.08 -7.88 4.73
C TRP A 115 14.69 -6.50 4.94
N LEU A 116 13.87 -5.48 5.12
CA LEU A 116 14.35 -4.18 5.56
C LEU A 116 14.56 -4.19 7.08
N PRO A 117 15.49 -3.37 7.60
CA PRO A 117 15.58 -3.13 9.03
C PRO A 117 14.23 -2.63 9.56
N ALA A 118 13.76 -3.24 10.66
CA ALA A 118 12.47 -2.94 11.26
C ALA A 118 12.64 -2.65 12.77
N PRO A 119 11.78 -1.83 13.37
CA PRO A 119 11.76 -1.66 14.82
C PRO A 119 11.32 -2.96 15.51
N LEU A 120 11.73 -3.16 16.77
CA LEU A 120 11.57 -4.43 17.50
C LEU A 120 10.13 -4.96 17.56
N TYR A 121 9.14 -4.05 17.56
CA TYR A 121 7.71 -4.37 17.63
C TYR A 121 6.93 -3.83 16.42
N GLY A 122 7.62 -3.54 15.33
CA GLY A 122 7.01 -3.03 14.11
C GLY A 122 6.57 -4.11 13.13
N PRO A 123 5.67 -3.77 12.19
CA PRO A 123 5.43 -4.60 11.02
C PRO A 123 6.73 -4.80 10.23
N GLN A 124 6.92 -6.02 9.73
CA GLN A 124 8.06 -6.34 8.88
C GLN A 124 7.80 -5.86 7.46
N VAL A 125 8.77 -5.15 6.90
CA VAL A 125 8.73 -4.66 5.52
C VAL A 125 9.79 -5.40 4.72
N TYR A 126 9.41 -5.83 3.53
CA TYR A 126 10.28 -6.50 2.59
C TYR A 126 10.70 -5.53 1.48
N THR A 127 11.71 -5.92 0.72
CA THR A 127 12.08 -5.28 -0.54
C THR A 127 12.58 -6.34 -1.50
N ARG A 128 13.03 -5.92 -2.68
CA ARG A 128 13.64 -6.78 -3.69
C ARG A 128 15.04 -6.31 -4.04
N ARG A 129 15.88 -7.28 -4.42
CA ARG A 129 17.19 -7.02 -5.01
C ARG A 129 17.51 -8.09 -6.05
N MET A 130 18.43 -7.76 -6.95
CA MET A 130 19.03 -8.76 -7.83
C MET A 130 19.74 -9.83 -6.99
N ARG A 131 19.62 -11.07 -7.45
CA ARG A 131 20.31 -12.24 -6.94
C ARG A 131 21.83 -12.05 -7.07
N ARG A 132 22.56 -12.58 -6.10
CA ARG A 132 24.03 -12.55 -6.02
C ARG A 132 24.56 -13.98 -5.89
N PRO A 133 25.85 -14.20 -6.22
CA PRO A 133 26.49 -15.48 -5.93
C PRO A 133 26.36 -15.83 -4.44
N GLY A 134 25.83 -17.01 -4.14
CA GLY A 134 25.60 -17.50 -2.78
C GLY A 134 24.16 -17.35 -2.26
N ASP A 135 23.28 -16.63 -2.97
CA ASP A 135 21.86 -16.63 -2.65
C ASP A 135 21.23 -18.02 -2.92
N PRO A 136 20.25 -18.46 -2.12
CA PRO A 136 19.58 -19.74 -2.34
C PRO A 136 18.72 -19.72 -3.60
N GLU A 137 18.77 -20.79 -4.39
CA GLU A 137 17.95 -20.95 -5.59
C GLU A 137 16.46 -20.63 -5.35
N PRO A 138 15.76 -20.02 -6.33
CA PRO A 138 14.35 -19.69 -6.18
C PRO A 138 13.50 -20.96 -5.96
N LEU A 139 12.52 -20.85 -5.06
CA LEU A 139 11.68 -22.00 -4.69
C LEU A 139 10.59 -22.29 -5.74
N TYR A 140 9.97 -21.24 -6.28
CA TYR A 140 8.77 -21.35 -7.12
C TYR A 140 9.07 -21.13 -8.60
N ILE A 141 9.53 -19.93 -8.98
CA ILE A 141 9.87 -19.57 -10.37
C ILE A 141 11.37 -19.66 -10.56
N LYS A 142 11.82 -20.71 -11.26
CA LYS A 142 13.23 -21.07 -11.41
C LYS A 142 13.85 -20.63 -12.73
N THR A 143 13.03 -20.42 -13.75
CA THR A 143 13.52 -20.04 -15.08
C THR A 143 12.71 -18.87 -15.65
N TRP A 144 13.29 -18.18 -16.63
CA TRP A 144 12.62 -17.08 -17.33
C TRP A 144 11.41 -17.55 -18.15
N GLU A 145 11.39 -18.82 -18.57
CA GLU A 145 10.23 -19.44 -19.22
C GLU A 145 9.06 -19.55 -18.24
N GLN A 146 9.30 -20.03 -17.02
CA GLN A 146 8.28 -20.11 -15.96
C GLN A 146 7.79 -18.73 -15.56
N TRP A 147 8.68 -17.72 -15.56
CA TRP A 147 8.31 -16.33 -15.31
C TRP A 147 7.34 -15.81 -16.38
N ARG A 148 7.63 -16.03 -17.67
CA ARG A 148 6.74 -15.63 -18.77
C ARG A 148 5.37 -16.32 -18.70
N GLU A 149 5.35 -17.61 -18.37
CA GLU A 149 4.08 -18.35 -18.17
C GLU A 149 3.26 -17.75 -17.02
N TYR A 150 3.91 -17.50 -15.87
CA TYR A 150 3.28 -16.85 -14.74
C TYR A 150 2.75 -15.46 -15.10
N CYS A 151 3.53 -14.66 -15.84
CA CYS A 151 3.11 -13.33 -16.31
C CYS A 151 1.85 -13.39 -17.17
N GLY A 152 1.78 -14.36 -18.11
CA GLY A 152 0.62 -14.58 -18.96
C GLY A 152 -0.65 -14.97 -18.18
N VAL A 153 -0.51 -15.74 -17.10
CA VAL A 153 -1.66 -16.17 -16.27
C VAL A 153 -2.07 -15.09 -15.26
N ALA A 154 -1.11 -14.42 -14.64
CA ALA A 154 -1.35 -13.44 -13.58
C ALA A 154 -1.58 -12.01 -14.11
N GLY A 155 -1.32 -11.76 -15.39
CA GLY A 155 -1.40 -10.42 -15.98
C GLY A 155 -0.35 -9.48 -15.38
N VAL A 156 0.86 -9.99 -15.18
CA VAL A 156 2.02 -9.22 -14.70
C VAL A 156 2.90 -8.88 -15.92
N PRO A 157 3.45 -7.67 -16.04
CA PRO A 157 4.40 -7.36 -17.12
C PRO A 157 5.61 -8.30 -17.09
N GLU A 158 6.03 -8.82 -18.26
CA GLU A 158 7.18 -9.74 -18.34
C GLU A 158 8.49 -9.11 -17.85
N ASP A 159 8.61 -7.79 -17.96
CA ASP A 159 9.76 -6.99 -17.52
C ASP A 159 9.63 -6.48 -16.08
N PHE A 160 8.56 -6.84 -15.36
CA PHE A 160 8.38 -6.48 -13.95
C PHE A 160 9.55 -7.00 -13.10
N LEU A 161 10.11 -6.11 -12.27
CA LEU A 161 11.31 -6.35 -11.48
C LEU A 161 12.57 -6.68 -12.30
N ASN A 162 12.68 -6.14 -13.52
CA ASN A 162 13.97 -6.07 -14.18
C ASN A 162 14.99 -5.25 -13.38
N GLN A 163 16.26 -5.28 -13.79
CA GLN A 163 17.35 -4.62 -13.08
C GLN A 163 17.10 -3.10 -12.88
N ARG A 164 16.65 -2.37 -13.90
CA ARG A 164 16.38 -0.91 -13.80
C ARG A 164 15.26 -0.62 -12.80
N MET A 165 14.19 -1.42 -12.79
CA MET A 165 13.10 -1.28 -11.83
C MET A 165 13.57 -1.59 -10.40
N VAL A 166 14.41 -2.61 -10.22
CA VAL A 166 15.00 -2.94 -8.92
C VAL A 166 15.94 -1.84 -8.43
N GLU A 167 16.72 -1.22 -9.32
CA GLU A 167 17.57 -0.07 -8.99
C GLU A 167 16.74 1.15 -8.57
N LEU A 168 15.69 1.48 -9.35
CA LEU A 168 14.73 2.55 -9.02
C LEU A 168 14.04 2.32 -7.67
N LEU A 169 13.57 1.10 -7.44
CA LEU A 169 12.99 0.68 -6.17
C LEU A 169 13.98 0.94 -5.02
N ARG A 170 15.22 0.46 -5.15
CA ARG A 170 16.23 0.54 -4.09
C ARG A 170 16.69 1.97 -3.80
N LEU A 171 16.55 2.87 -4.77
CA LEU A 171 16.85 4.27 -4.60
C LEU A 171 15.84 4.94 -3.64
N GLY A 172 14.55 4.58 -3.73
CA GLY A 172 13.47 5.15 -2.91
C GLY A 172 13.32 4.53 -1.51
N LEU A 173 14.17 3.57 -1.14
CA LEU A 173 14.17 2.99 0.21
C LEU A 173 14.72 4.00 1.25
N PRO A 174 14.17 4.03 2.48
CA PRO A 174 14.69 4.88 3.56
C PRO A 174 16.15 4.57 3.87
N ARG A 175 16.97 5.62 4.01
CA ARG A 175 18.40 5.52 4.33
C ARG A 175 18.79 6.42 5.50
N ASP A 176 19.75 5.98 6.28
CA ASP A 176 20.39 6.79 7.30
C ASP A 176 21.37 7.81 6.67
N ALA A 177 21.97 8.68 7.50
CA ALA A 177 22.92 9.68 7.05
C ALA A 177 24.20 9.09 6.40
N ARG A 178 24.43 7.78 6.53
CA ARG A 178 25.55 7.05 5.91
C ARG A 178 25.12 6.34 4.62
N GLY A 179 23.87 6.50 4.19
CA GLY A 179 23.31 5.86 3.00
C GLY A 179 22.90 4.40 3.21
N VAL A 180 22.89 3.89 4.45
CA VAL A 180 22.50 2.52 4.78
C VAL A 180 20.99 2.45 4.94
N HIS A 181 20.36 1.41 4.40
CA HIS A 181 18.92 1.19 4.55
C HIS A 181 18.52 1.17 6.02
N CYS A 182 17.42 1.85 6.36
CA CYS A 182 16.90 1.94 7.71
C CYS A 182 15.38 1.67 7.74
N ALA A 183 14.81 1.59 8.95
CA ALA A 183 13.37 1.45 9.10
C ALA A 183 12.63 2.65 8.50
N SER A 184 11.44 2.43 7.95
CA SER A 184 10.59 3.53 7.49
C SER A 184 10.27 4.44 8.68
N GLY A 185 10.70 5.69 8.61
CA GLY A 185 10.35 6.70 9.63
C GLY A 185 8.87 7.14 9.58
N ASN A 186 8.06 6.51 8.72
CA ASN A 186 6.63 6.76 8.63
C ASN A 186 5.88 5.76 9.52
N ASP A 187 5.21 6.27 10.56
CA ASP A 187 4.31 5.47 11.41
C ASP A 187 2.95 5.21 10.75
N SER A 188 2.65 5.87 9.62
CA SER A 188 1.37 5.75 8.93
C SER A 188 1.37 4.63 7.90
N TRP A 189 0.28 3.89 7.89
CA TRP A 189 -0.02 2.78 7.00
C TRP A 189 -1.32 3.05 6.26
N TYR A 190 -1.38 2.52 5.06
CA TYR A 190 -2.45 2.76 4.10
C TYR A 190 -3.06 1.42 3.73
N PRO A 191 -4.39 1.27 3.84
CA PRO A 191 -5.04 0.02 3.56
C PRO A 191 -5.22 -0.17 2.04
N GLU A 192 -5.15 -1.42 1.61
CA GLU A 192 -5.35 -1.80 0.22
C GLU A 192 -6.79 -1.48 -0.23
N PRO A 193 -6.99 -0.79 -1.37
CA PRO A 193 -8.32 -0.58 -1.93
C PRO A 193 -8.94 -1.88 -2.49
N ASN A 194 -10.27 -1.91 -2.56
CA ASN A 194 -10.97 -2.97 -3.29
C ASN A 194 -10.67 -2.89 -4.80
N PRO A 195 -10.85 -4.00 -5.56
CA PRO A 195 -10.76 -3.99 -7.02
C PRO A 195 -11.66 -2.92 -7.65
N GLN A 196 -11.23 -2.36 -8.77
CA GLN A 196 -12.05 -1.40 -9.52
C GLN A 196 -13.42 -1.99 -9.87
N GLY A 197 -14.47 -1.16 -9.79
CA GLY A 197 -15.86 -1.60 -10.00
C GLY A 197 -16.52 -2.29 -8.79
N SER A 198 -15.77 -2.50 -7.70
CA SER A 198 -16.35 -2.96 -6.42
C SER A 198 -16.98 -1.79 -5.65
N THR A 199 -17.60 -2.06 -4.49
CA THR A 199 -18.05 -1.02 -3.56
C THR A 199 -16.94 -0.63 -2.59
N SER A 200 -17.07 0.55 -1.97
CA SER A 200 -16.26 0.91 -0.80
C SER A 200 -16.44 -0.09 0.33
N TYR A 201 -15.42 -0.22 1.18
CA TYR A 201 -15.55 -0.93 2.45
C TYR A 201 -15.29 0.02 3.61
N LEU A 202 -15.85 -0.28 4.78
CA LEU A 202 -15.66 0.53 5.98
C LEU A 202 -14.49 0.03 6.80
N LEU A 203 -13.66 0.94 7.28
CA LEU A 203 -12.58 0.60 8.20
C LEU A 203 -13.08 0.49 9.63
N ASP A 204 -12.62 -0.56 10.30
CA ASP A 204 -12.78 -0.80 11.72
C ASP A 204 -12.03 0.29 12.51
N PRO A 205 -12.71 0.98 13.45
CA PRO A 205 -12.10 2.01 14.28
C PRO A 205 -10.82 1.58 15.01
N SER A 206 -10.64 0.29 15.30
CA SER A 206 -9.40 -0.23 15.89
C SER A 206 -8.17 -0.05 15.00
N THR A 207 -8.35 0.19 13.69
CA THR A 207 -7.27 0.43 12.73
C THR A 207 -6.97 1.91 12.48
N TYR A 208 -7.75 2.84 13.03
CA TYR A 208 -7.58 4.27 12.71
C TYR A 208 -6.23 4.81 13.17
N GLY A 209 -5.67 4.26 14.25
CA GLY A 209 -4.32 4.60 14.73
C GLY A 209 -3.20 4.25 13.74
N LEU A 210 -3.47 3.41 12.74
CA LEU A 210 -2.51 3.09 11.67
C LEU A 210 -2.51 4.18 10.58
N LEU A 211 -3.59 4.91 10.38
CA LEU A 211 -3.70 5.92 9.33
C LEU A 211 -2.94 7.21 9.68
N PRO A 212 -2.81 8.19 8.76
CA PRO A 212 -2.37 9.53 9.13
C PRO A 212 -3.23 10.17 10.23
N LYS A 213 -2.59 10.97 11.09
CA LYS A 213 -3.20 11.53 12.33
C LYS A 213 -4.56 12.20 12.15
N LYS A 214 -4.83 12.80 10.99
CA LYS A 214 -6.11 13.45 10.71
C LYS A 214 -7.32 12.49 10.71
N PHE A 215 -7.06 11.19 10.60
CA PHE A 215 -8.08 10.13 10.63
C PHE A 215 -8.20 9.44 11.99
N TRP A 216 -7.34 9.76 12.97
CA TRP A 216 -7.35 9.10 14.27
C TRP A 216 -8.58 9.41 15.10
N CYS A 217 -9.17 10.60 14.89
CA CYS A 217 -10.34 11.07 15.62
C CYS A 217 -11.36 11.58 14.62
N ILE A 218 -12.41 10.80 14.42
CA ILE A 218 -13.58 11.20 13.64
C ILE A 218 -14.79 11.34 14.57
N ASP A 219 -15.77 12.13 14.15
CA ASP A 219 -16.97 12.40 14.95
C ASP A 219 -17.81 11.12 15.17
N LYS A 220 -18.56 11.08 16.27
CA LYS A 220 -19.50 9.97 16.53
C LYS A 220 -20.49 9.84 15.37
N GLY A 221 -20.81 8.60 15.01
CA GLY A 221 -21.68 8.29 13.87
C GLY A 221 -20.99 8.39 12.51
N HIS A 222 -19.69 8.72 12.45
CA HIS A 222 -18.91 8.67 11.23
C HIS A 222 -18.01 7.44 11.18
N VAL A 223 -17.66 7.05 9.96
CA VAL A 223 -16.78 5.92 9.65
C VAL A 223 -15.84 6.31 8.52
N ILE A 224 -14.66 5.68 8.48
CA ILE A 224 -13.76 5.83 7.34
C ILE A 224 -14.12 4.80 6.28
N ALA A 225 -14.49 5.27 5.09
CA ALA A 225 -14.73 4.44 3.92
C ALA A 225 -13.50 4.44 3.00
N VAL A 226 -13.08 3.26 2.55
CA VAL A 226 -12.02 3.08 1.55
C VAL A 226 -12.68 2.82 0.21
N HIS A 227 -12.59 3.80 -0.68
CA HIS A 227 -13.13 3.68 -2.04
C HIS A 227 -12.24 2.75 -2.89
N PRO A 228 -12.78 2.07 -3.93
CA PRO A 228 -11.97 1.29 -4.87
C PRO A 228 -10.88 2.07 -5.59
N SER A 229 -11.01 3.40 -5.66
CA SER A 229 -9.94 4.27 -6.17
C SER A 229 -8.80 4.49 -5.18
N GLY A 230 -8.90 4.00 -3.94
CA GLY A 230 -7.98 4.27 -2.84
C GLY A 230 -8.29 5.53 -2.04
N ALA A 231 -9.24 6.36 -2.49
CA ALA A 231 -9.67 7.52 -1.70
C ALA A 231 -10.17 7.09 -0.32
N LEU A 232 -9.76 7.83 0.72
CA LEU A 232 -10.27 7.68 2.08
C LEU A 232 -11.26 8.79 2.37
N HIS A 233 -12.50 8.44 2.70
CA HIS A 233 -13.58 9.36 3.01
C HIS A 233 -14.04 9.18 4.45
N VAL A 234 -14.43 10.26 5.11
CA VAL A 234 -15.12 10.22 6.40
C VAL A 234 -16.58 10.49 6.13
N ASP A 235 -17.42 9.47 6.26
CA ASP A 235 -18.83 9.54 5.91
C ASP A 235 -19.69 9.15 7.10
N HIS A 236 -20.96 9.58 7.11
CA HIS A 236 -21.93 9.17 8.12
C HIS A 236 -22.29 7.69 7.95
N ILE A 237 -22.32 6.94 9.05
CA ILE A 237 -22.54 5.49 9.04
C ILE A 237 -23.88 5.09 8.40
N ASP A 238 -24.90 5.93 8.52
CA ASP A 238 -26.23 5.66 7.93
C ASP A 238 -26.22 5.58 6.39
N ALA A 239 -25.24 6.21 5.72
CA ALA A 239 -25.10 6.09 4.27
C ALA A 239 -24.78 4.64 3.84
N PHE A 240 -24.35 3.80 4.78
CA PHE A 240 -23.87 2.43 4.59
C PHE A 240 -24.90 1.39 5.07
N CYS A 241 -25.82 1.78 5.96
CA CYS A 241 -26.85 0.89 6.51
C CYS A 241 -27.83 0.34 5.46
N HIS A 242 -27.99 1.01 4.32
CA HIS A 242 -28.96 0.63 3.28
C HIS A 242 -28.35 -0.07 2.06
N ASP A 243 -27.02 -0.15 1.96
CA ASP A 243 -26.35 -0.82 0.84
C ASP A 243 -26.06 -2.29 1.17
N ARG A 244 -26.88 -3.19 0.61
CA ARG A 244 -26.73 -4.65 0.80
C ARG A 244 -25.35 -5.19 0.38
N ARG A 245 -24.63 -4.52 -0.52
CA ARG A 245 -23.30 -4.97 -0.97
C ARG A 245 -22.25 -4.87 0.13
N GLN A 246 -22.50 -4.04 1.14
CA GLN A 246 -21.59 -3.87 2.28
C GLN A 246 -21.74 -4.96 3.33
N TRP A 247 -22.67 -5.89 3.14
CA TRP A 247 -22.88 -7.02 4.05
C TRP A 247 -22.16 -8.29 3.56
N THR A 248 -21.55 -8.26 2.37
CA THR A 248 -20.85 -9.40 1.77
C THR A 248 -19.34 -9.29 1.95
N ARG A 249 -18.67 -10.37 2.38
CA ARG A 249 -17.20 -10.44 2.45
C ARG A 249 -16.64 -10.77 1.08
N LEU A 250 -15.52 -10.17 0.69
CA LEU A 250 -14.58 -10.87 -0.18
C LEU A 250 -13.88 -11.92 0.69
N ASN A 251 -14.04 -13.21 0.38
CA ASN A 251 -13.19 -14.23 0.99
C ASN A 251 -11.74 -14.05 0.50
N GLY A 252 -10.77 -14.74 1.10
CA GLY A 252 -9.37 -14.72 0.63
C GLY A 252 -9.15 -15.30 -0.78
N ARG A 253 -10.24 -15.58 -1.54
CA ARG A 253 -10.28 -15.98 -2.94
C ARG A 253 -11.04 -14.98 -3.83
N GLY A 254 -11.55 -13.89 -3.28
CA GLY A 254 -12.28 -12.86 -4.03
C GLY A 254 -13.75 -13.09 -4.28
N GLU A 255 -14.32 -14.13 -3.70
CA GLU A 255 -15.74 -14.40 -3.86
C GLU A 255 -16.52 -13.70 -2.75
N TYR A 256 -17.70 -13.19 -3.11
CA TYR A 256 -18.63 -12.67 -2.15
C TYR A 256 -19.20 -13.81 -1.31
N VAL A 257 -18.73 -13.94 -0.08
CA VAL A 257 -19.31 -14.85 0.91
C VAL A 257 -20.31 -14.06 1.74
N ALA A 258 -21.59 -14.44 1.60
CA ALA A 258 -22.64 -14.02 2.52
C ALA A 258 -22.26 -14.54 3.92
N ASP A 259 -22.04 -13.63 4.84
CA ASP A 259 -21.64 -13.99 6.20
C ASP A 259 -22.89 -14.49 6.93
N GLN A 260 -23.11 -15.82 6.97
CA GLN A 260 -24.25 -16.43 7.66
C GLN A 260 -24.31 -16.04 9.16
N ARG A 261 -23.19 -15.56 9.74
CA ARG A 261 -23.14 -15.04 11.11
C ARG A 261 -23.77 -13.66 11.28
N TYR A 262 -23.97 -12.91 10.20
CA TYR A 262 -24.90 -11.77 10.18
C TYR A 262 -26.32 -12.32 9.94
N GLY A 263 -26.74 -13.24 10.81
CA GLY A 263 -28.13 -13.66 10.90
C GLY A 263 -29.00 -12.49 11.35
N SER A 264 -30.29 -12.58 11.04
CA SER A 264 -31.41 -11.66 11.30
C SER A 264 -31.60 -11.19 12.76
N HIS A 265 -30.64 -11.43 13.66
CA HIS A 265 -30.78 -11.27 15.12
C HIS A 265 -29.70 -10.37 15.75
N LEU A 266 -28.66 -9.95 15.02
CA LEU A 266 -27.71 -8.94 15.48
C LEU A 266 -28.10 -7.56 14.91
N PRO A 267 -27.84 -6.46 15.65
CA PRO A 267 -28.20 -5.12 15.18
C PRO A 267 -27.55 -4.90 13.81
N MET A 268 -28.36 -4.48 12.83
CA MET A 268 -28.03 -4.30 11.41
C MET A 268 -27.00 -3.18 11.19
N GLY A 269 -25.81 -3.30 11.76
CA GLY A 269 -24.70 -2.39 11.52
C GLY A 269 -23.98 -2.75 10.21
N PRO A 270 -23.44 -1.76 9.50
CA PRO A 270 -22.61 -2.03 8.34
C PRO A 270 -21.33 -2.76 8.78
N LYS A 271 -20.80 -3.59 7.88
CA LYS A 271 -19.63 -4.40 8.20
C LYS A 271 -18.37 -3.54 8.23
N LEU A 272 -17.58 -3.72 9.28
CA LEU A 272 -16.26 -3.10 9.43
C LEU A 272 -15.16 -4.10 9.05
N GLU A 273 -14.13 -3.60 8.39
CA GLU A 273 -12.95 -4.36 7.93
C GLU A 273 -11.65 -3.64 8.32
N GLY A 274 -10.51 -4.32 8.30
CA GLY A 274 -9.24 -3.61 8.52
C GLY A 274 -8.08 -4.54 8.86
N MET A 275 -8.19 -5.30 9.95
CA MET A 275 -7.11 -6.19 10.39
C MET A 275 -6.78 -7.31 9.37
N ALA A 276 -7.77 -7.73 8.57
CA ALA A 276 -7.57 -8.72 7.52
C ALA A 276 -7.14 -8.12 6.16
N ARG A 277 -7.12 -6.77 6.05
CA ARG A 277 -6.67 -6.09 4.83
C ARG A 277 -5.16 -6.05 4.76
N LYS A 278 -4.63 -5.88 3.55
CA LYS A 278 -3.21 -5.58 3.35
C LYS A 278 -2.98 -4.10 3.61
N TRP A 279 -1.83 -3.79 4.21
CA TRP A 279 -1.43 -2.44 4.57
C TRP A 279 -0.03 -2.17 4.03
N ALA A 280 0.18 -1.00 3.47
CA ALA A 280 1.48 -0.53 3.00
C ALA A 280 1.87 0.74 3.76
N TRP A 281 3.16 0.99 3.97
CA TRP A 281 3.66 2.22 4.60
C TRP A 281 3.70 3.41 3.64
N LEU A 282 3.27 3.20 2.38
CA LEU A 282 3.10 4.20 1.32
C LEU A 282 1.66 4.12 0.76
N PRO A 283 1.12 5.23 0.24
CA PRO A 283 -0.21 5.25 -0.33
C PRO A 283 -0.29 4.42 -1.63
N TRP A 284 -1.27 3.52 -1.68
CA TRP A 284 -1.54 2.64 -2.82
C TRP A 284 -1.97 3.41 -4.06
N THR A 285 -2.62 4.57 -3.93
CA THR A 285 -3.04 5.39 -5.08
C THR A 285 -2.81 6.87 -4.84
N ARG A 286 -2.92 7.65 -5.91
CA ARG A 286 -2.87 9.12 -5.83
C ARG A 286 -4.08 9.67 -5.07
N GLU A 287 -5.24 9.07 -5.23
CA GLU A 287 -6.45 9.45 -4.49
C GLU A 287 -6.25 9.21 -3.00
N GLN A 288 -5.59 8.10 -2.62
CA GLN A 288 -5.25 7.84 -1.23
C GLN A 288 -4.25 8.86 -0.68
N GLU A 289 -3.24 9.22 -1.47
CA GLU A 289 -2.26 10.26 -1.11
C GLU A 289 -2.95 11.61 -0.85
N VAL A 290 -3.80 12.06 -1.78
CA VAL A 290 -4.60 13.30 -1.65
C VAL A 290 -5.52 13.23 -0.44
N SER A 291 -6.23 12.11 -0.28
CA SER A 291 -7.07 11.86 0.89
C SER A 291 -6.28 11.85 2.19
N CYS A 292 -4.96 11.66 2.18
CA CYS A 292 -4.10 11.61 3.35
C CYS A 292 -3.33 12.92 3.63
N GLU A 293 -3.35 13.88 2.71
CA GLU A 293 -2.66 15.16 2.89
C GLU A 293 -3.15 15.93 4.13
N PRO A 294 -2.27 16.53 4.95
CA PRO A 294 -2.70 17.36 6.07
C PRO A 294 -3.63 18.49 5.65
N PHE A 295 -4.64 18.80 6.46
CA PHE A 295 -5.51 19.95 6.23
C PHE A 295 -4.70 21.25 6.28
N LYS A 296 -4.80 22.08 5.23
CA LYS A 296 -4.20 23.42 5.20
C LYS A 296 -5.16 24.43 5.84
N LEU A 297 -5.02 24.69 7.13
CA LEU A 297 -5.78 25.74 7.82
C LEU A 297 -5.28 27.13 7.39
N ARG A 298 -6.10 27.90 6.67
CA ARG A 298 -5.83 29.32 6.39
C ARG A 298 -6.35 30.15 7.55
N ILE A 299 -5.53 30.39 8.56
CA ILE A 299 -5.86 31.30 9.65
C ILE A 299 -5.77 32.73 9.12
N LYS A 300 -6.91 33.39 8.93
CA LYS A 300 -6.94 34.84 8.77
C LYS A 300 -6.81 35.47 10.15
N LEU A 301 -5.60 35.91 10.49
CA LEU A 301 -5.41 36.80 11.62
C LEU A 301 -6.15 38.11 11.30
N LYS A 302 -7.33 38.30 11.88
CA LYS A 302 -7.93 39.63 11.94
C LYS A 302 -6.98 40.47 12.76
N GLY A 303 -6.24 41.36 12.08
CA GLY A 303 -5.50 42.41 12.74
C GLY A 303 -6.44 43.09 13.72
N ALA A 304 -6.05 43.08 15.00
CA ALA A 304 -6.52 44.08 15.93
C ALA A 304 -6.09 45.42 15.32
N ALA A 305 -7.00 46.03 14.55
CA ALA A 305 -6.91 47.45 14.26
C ALA A 305 -6.96 48.12 15.62
N SER A 306 -5.77 48.48 16.11
CA SER A 306 -5.58 49.39 17.22
C SER A 306 -6.35 50.66 16.89
N GLY A 307 -7.55 50.77 17.45
CA GLY A 307 -8.23 52.05 17.60
C GLY A 307 -7.40 52.89 18.55
N SER A 308 -6.47 53.66 18.00
CA SER A 308 -5.96 54.87 18.64
C SER A 308 -6.64 56.04 17.94
N ASP A 309 -7.87 56.34 18.36
CA ASP A 309 -8.44 57.65 18.13
C ASP A 309 -7.54 58.69 18.80
N GLY A 310 -7.13 59.66 17.99
CA GLY A 310 -6.22 60.71 18.39
C GLY A 310 -6.81 61.62 19.46
N VAL A 311 -5.94 62.00 20.40
CA VAL A 311 -5.94 63.33 20.99
C VAL A 311 -4.49 63.81 20.94
N GLY A 312 -4.25 64.83 20.11
CA GLY A 312 -2.92 65.33 19.82
C GLY A 312 -2.31 66.17 20.95
N ASN A 313 -1.00 66.42 20.86
CA ASN A 313 -0.47 67.78 20.91
C ASN A 313 1.03 67.85 20.58
N ARG A 314 1.34 68.80 19.69
CA ARG A 314 2.49 69.74 19.66
C ARG A 314 3.91 69.23 19.92
N ILE A 315 4.68 69.22 18.83
CA ILE A 315 5.82 70.12 18.55
C ILE A 315 6.53 70.72 19.79
N TYR A 316 7.76 70.26 20.03
CA TYR A 316 9.03 71.01 20.16
C TYR A 316 10.12 69.91 20.04
N GLY A 317 10.97 69.87 19.02
CA GLY A 317 12.04 70.83 18.78
C GLY A 317 13.22 70.53 19.70
N SER A 318 14.21 69.78 19.22
CA SER A 318 15.63 70.07 19.46
C SER A 318 16.50 69.14 18.66
N ASP A 319 17.39 69.76 17.90
CA ASP A 319 18.49 69.21 17.15
C ASP A 319 19.47 68.43 18.03
N GLY A 320 20.20 67.51 17.41
CA GLY A 320 21.24 66.72 18.06
C GLY A 320 21.98 65.85 17.05
N GLU A 321 22.78 66.51 16.19
CA GLU A 321 23.93 65.91 15.52
C GLU A 321 24.74 65.04 16.48
N GLY A 322 25.18 63.87 16.00
CA GLY A 322 25.96 62.92 16.78
C GLY A 322 26.60 61.87 15.89
N ASP A 323 27.52 62.35 15.06
CA ASP A 323 28.51 61.58 14.30
C ASP A 323 29.35 60.69 15.24
N GLY A 324 29.72 59.47 14.83
CA GLY A 324 30.57 58.63 15.68
C GLY A 324 30.73 57.18 15.27
N ARG A 325 31.74 56.93 14.41
CA ARG A 325 32.30 55.62 14.05
C ARG A 325 32.75 54.79 15.26
N GLY A 326 32.75 53.47 15.08
CA GLY A 326 33.48 52.49 15.88
C GLY A 326 33.32 51.10 15.30
#